data_AF-A0A399XD30-F1
#
_entry.id   AF-A0A399XD30-F1
#
_cell.length_a   1.000
_cell.length_b   1.000
_cell.length_c   1.000
_cell.angle_alpha   90.00
_cell.angle_beta   90.00
_cell.angle_gamma   90.00
#
_symmetry.space_group_name_H-M   'P 1'
#
loop_
_entity.id
_entity.type
_entity.pdbx_description
1 polymer ?
#
loop_
_entity_poly.entity_id
_entity_poly.type
_entity_poly.pdbx_seq_one_letter_code
_entity_poly.pdbx_strand_id
1 'polypeptide(L)' 'AGYGASPGDDAIDQPYLYVSPWTAQHGDHWNAPFGGAALTLGELIAAPDQAGAAAAFFGQCRDLLG' A
#
# COMPACT_ATOMS: atom_id res chain seq x y z
N ALA A 1 6.73 9.01 6.16
CA ALA A 1 5.81 7.87 6.12
C ALA A 1 6.58 6.59 6.44
N GLY A 2 5.93 5.61 7.04
CA GLY A 2 6.45 4.24 7.11
C GLY A 2 6.11 3.48 5.83
N TYR A 3 7.06 2.68 5.35
CA TYR A 3 6.90 1.79 4.21
C TYR A 3 7.19 0.37 4.70
N GLY A 4 6.38 -0.60 4.32
CA GLY A 4 6.59 -1.96 4.79
C GLY A 4 5.66 -2.99 4.17
N ALA A 5 5.68 -4.17 4.79
CA ALA A 5 4.78 -5.26 4.49
C ALA A 5 4.18 -5.78 5.79
N SER A 6 2.94 -6.24 5.73
CA SER A 6 2.22 -6.90 6.81
C SER A 6 1.85 -8.32 6.39
N PRO A 7 1.87 -9.31 7.31
CA PRO A 7 1.31 -10.64 7.04
C PRO A 7 -0.22 -10.64 6.95
N GLY A 8 -0.88 -9.52 7.29
CA GLY A 8 -2.33 -9.38 7.44
C GLY A 8 -2.69 -8.89 8.85
N ASP A 9 -3.90 -8.36 9.01
CA ASP A 9 -4.49 -7.90 10.26
C ASP A 9 -6.02 -7.99 10.22
N ASP A 10 -6.70 -7.49 11.24
CA ASP A 10 -8.17 -7.53 11.35
C ASP A 10 -8.90 -6.74 10.24
N ALA A 11 -8.23 -5.82 9.55
CA ALA A 11 -8.81 -5.05 8.46
C ALA A 11 -8.47 -5.62 7.07
N ILE A 12 -7.27 -6.18 6.89
CA ILE A 12 -6.81 -6.81 5.66
C ILE A 12 -6.28 -8.20 6.02
N ASP A 13 -7.08 -9.23 5.79
CA ASP A 13 -6.83 -10.61 6.23
C ASP A 13 -5.65 -11.31 5.54
N GLN A 14 -5.25 -10.82 4.37
CA GLN A 14 -4.14 -11.32 3.58
C GLN A 14 -2.88 -10.45 3.73
N PRO A 15 -1.68 -10.98 3.40
CA PRO A 15 -0.47 -10.16 3.36
C PRO A 15 -0.63 -8.95 2.41
N TYR A 16 0.00 -7.83 2.75
CA TYR A 16 -0.07 -6.61 1.94
C TYR A 16 1.18 -5.74 2.11
N LEU A 17 1.50 -4.97 1.07
CA LEU A 17 2.45 -3.86 1.16
C LEU A 17 1.71 -2.61 1.62
N TYR A 18 2.35 -1.75 2.40
CA TYR A 18 1.71 -0.54 2.91
C TYR A 18 2.60 0.69 2.88
N VAL A 19 1.94 1.84 2.78
CA VAL A 19 2.50 3.15 3.12
C VAL A 19 1.62 3.81 4.15
N SER A 20 2.22 4.18 5.29
CA SER A 20 1.55 4.89 6.40
C SER A 20 2.12 6.30 6.53
N PRO A 21 1.44 7.33 6.00
CA PRO A 21 1.78 8.73 6.20
C PRO A 21 1.77 9.14 7.68
N TRP A 22 2.51 10.19 8.05
CA TRP A 22 2.48 10.74 9.41
C TRP A 22 1.17 11.50 9.70
N THR A 23 0.62 12.10 8.66
CA THR A 23 -0.70 12.73 8.65
C THR A 23 -1.60 11.89 7.76
N ALA A 24 -2.71 11.40 8.30
CA ALA A 24 -3.68 10.58 7.56
C ALA A 24 -4.09 11.27 6.25
N GLN A 25 -4.14 10.49 5.19
CA GLN A 25 -4.53 10.95 3.86
C GLN A 25 -5.90 10.38 3.48
N HIS A 26 -6.57 11.01 2.52
CA HIS A 26 -7.91 10.65 2.07
C HIS A 26 -8.01 10.68 0.54
N GLY A 27 -8.89 9.83 -0.02
CA GLY A 27 -9.15 9.70 -1.45
C GLY A 27 -8.91 8.29 -1.95
N ASP A 28 -9.21 8.04 -3.22
CA ASP A 28 -9.23 6.69 -3.80
C ASP A 28 -7.90 5.93 -3.68
N HIS A 29 -6.78 6.66 -3.68
CA HIS A 29 -5.44 6.07 -3.51
C HIS A 29 -5.11 5.70 -2.05
N TRP A 30 -5.70 6.41 -1.09
CA TRP A 30 -5.48 6.20 0.35
C TRP A 30 -6.57 5.27 0.89
N ASN A 31 -6.51 4.03 0.39
CA ASN A 31 -7.55 3.01 0.51
C ASN A 31 -7.55 2.25 1.85
N ALA A 32 -6.58 2.50 2.74
CA ALA A 32 -6.41 1.74 3.97
C ALA A 32 -7.01 2.45 5.19
N PRO A 33 -7.63 1.71 6.13
CA PRO A 33 -8.34 2.30 7.28
C PRO A 33 -7.45 3.07 8.26
N PHE A 34 -6.14 2.85 8.21
CA PHE A 34 -5.15 3.60 8.97
C PHE A 34 -4.76 4.96 8.33
N GLY A 35 -5.49 5.42 7.30
CA GLY A 35 -5.22 6.68 6.62
C GLY A 35 -3.98 6.63 5.72
N GLY A 36 -3.67 5.43 5.23
CA GLY A 36 -2.57 5.15 4.31
C GLY A 36 -3.03 4.38 3.08
N ALA A 37 -2.08 3.76 2.39
CA ALA A 37 -2.36 2.96 1.20
C ALA A 37 -1.89 1.52 1.42
N ALA A 38 -2.61 0.56 0.84
CA ALA A 38 -2.28 -0.85 0.85
C ALA A 38 -2.37 -1.44 -0.57
N LEU A 39 -1.40 -2.29 -0.91
CA LEU A 39 -1.42 -3.18 -2.07
C LEU A 39 -1.47 -4.62 -1.56
N THR A 40 -2.59 -5.30 -1.75
CA THR A 40 -2.82 -6.66 -1.24
C THR A 40 -2.01 -7.70 -2.00
N LEU A 41 -1.76 -8.86 -1.37
CA LEU A 41 -1.08 -9.98 -2.02
C LEU A 41 -1.83 -10.42 -3.28
N GLY A 42 -3.16 -10.48 -3.24
CA GLY A 42 -4.00 -10.81 -4.40
C GLY A 42 -3.79 -9.88 -5.59
N GLU A 43 -3.75 -8.56 -5.36
CA GLU A 43 -3.45 -7.57 -6.42
C GLU A 43 -2.02 -7.72 -6.93
N LEU A 44 -1.07 -7.93 -6.02
CA LEU A 44 0.34 -8.09 -6.35
C LEU A 44 0.58 -9.31 -7.24
N ILE A 45 0.03 -10.49 -6.90
CA ILE A 45 0.22 -11.71 -7.69
C ILE A 45 -0.54 -11.68 -9.02
N ALA A 46 -1.62 -10.91 -9.11
CA ALA A 46 -2.34 -10.69 -10.36
C ALA A 46 -1.57 -9.82 -11.35
N ALA A 47 -0.60 -9.03 -10.87
CA ALA A 47 0.26 -8.22 -11.73
C ALA A 47 1.22 -9.12 -12.55
N PRO A 48 1.44 -8.81 -13.84
CA PRO A 48 2.37 -9.56 -14.69
C PRO A 48 3.84 -9.38 -14.28
N ASP A 49 4.15 -8.27 -13.61
CA ASP A 49 5.46 -7.99 -12.99
C ASP A 49 5.21 -7.53 -11.55
N GLN A 50 5.43 -8.44 -10.60
CA GLN A 50 5.16 -8.18 -9.19
C GLN A 50 6.19 -7.20 -8.60
N ALA A 51 7.45 -7.31 -8.98
CA ALA A 51 8.49 -6.39 -8.50
C ALA A 51 8.25 -4.97 -9.02
N GLY A 52 7.88 -4.84 -10.30
CA GLY A 52 7.47 -3.58 -10.91
C GLY A 52 6.23 -2.99 -10.25
N ALA A 53 5.20 -3.79 -9.97
CA ALA A 53 3.99 -3.35 -9.30
C ALA A 53 4.27 -2.85 -7.86
N ALA A 54 5.09 -3.56 -7.09
CA ALA A 54 5.50 -3.13 -5.75
C ALA A 54 6.29 -1.81 -5.80
N ALA A 55 7.26 -1.69 -6.73
CA ALA A 55 8.03 -0.46 -6.90
C ALA A 55 7.16 0.73 -7.33
N ALA A 56 6.20 0.49 -8.23
CA ALA A 56 5.25 1.51 -8.70
C ALA A 56 4.33 1.97 -7.55
N PHE A 57 3.80 1.05 -6.75
CA PHE A 57 2.99 1.37 -5.58
C PHE A 57 3.73 2.29 -4.59
N PHE A 58 4.93 1.89 -4.15
CA PHE A 58 5.71 2.71 -3.23
C PHE A 58 6.14 4.05 -3.86
N GLY A 59 6.50 4.05 -5.15
CA GLY A 59 6.86 5.26 -5.88
C GLY A 59 5.72 6.26 -5.95
N GLN A 60 4.50 5.81 -6.31
CA GLN A 60 3.32 6.67 -6.36
C GLN A 60 2.96 7.26 -5.00
N CYS A 61 2.97 6.44 -3.95
CA CYS A 61 2.74 6.92 -2.59
C CYS A 61 3.77 7.96 -2.16
N ARG A 62 5.05 7.77 -2.49
CA ARG A 62 6.11 8.75 -2.23
C ARG A 62 5.82 10.06 -2.96
N ASP A 63 5.54 10.00 -4.25
CA ASP A 63 5.33 11.18 -5.09
C ASP A 63 4.08 11.98 -4.67
N LEU A 64 3.03 11.31 -4.16
CA LEU A 64 1.84 11.97 -3.63
C LEU A 64 2.05 12.63 -2.26
N LEU A 65 3.06 12.23 -1.49
CA LEU A 65 3.34 12.79 -0.17
C LEU A 65 4.27 14.02 -0.19
N GLY A 66 4.93 14.28 -1.31
CA GLY A 66 5.90 15.39 -1.47
C GLY A 66 7.31 15.01 -1.03
#